data_AF-A0AA43U9N7-F1
#
_entry.id   AF-A0AA43U9N7-F1
#
_cell.length_a   1.000
_cell.length_b   1.000
_cell.length_c   1.000
_cell.angle_alpha   90.00
_cell.angle_beta   90.00
_cell.angle_gamma   90.00
#
_symmetry.space_group_name_H-M   'P 1'
#
loop_
_entity.id
_entity.type
_entity.pdbx_description
1 polymer ?
#
loop_
_entity_poly.entity_id
_entity_poly.type
_entity_poly.pdbx_seq_one_letter_code
_entity_poly.pdbx_strand_id
1 'polypeptide(L)' 'MENERKKSAKERYDERTARRVCLKLNKNTDADILQKLESVSSMQGYIKTLIRADIAANVPVRPAD' A
#
# COMPACT_ATOMS: atom_id res chain seq x y z
N MET A 1 -34.58 -9.33 -14.09
CA MET A 1 -33.44 -10.26 -14.09
C MET A 1 -32.39 -9.70 -13.16
N GLU A 2 -32.31 -10.19 -11.93
CA GLU A 2 -31.25 -9.82 -10.98
C GLU A 2 -29.94 -10.46 -11.44
N ASN A 3 -29.00 -9.62 -11.85
CA ASN A 3 -27.68 -10.06 -12.23
C ASN A 3 -26.85 -10.16 -10.94
N GLU A 4 -27.02 -11.26 -10.20
CA GLU A 4 -26.16 -11.60 -9.07
C GLU A 4 -24.72 -11.79 -9.59
N ARG A 5 -23.94 -10.70 -9.60
CA ARG A 5 -22.51 -10.75 -9.89
C ARG A 5 -21.83 -11.54 -8.78
N LYS A 6 -21.69 -12.85 -8.99
CA LYS A 6 -20.85 -13.71 -8.15
C LYS A 6 -19.45 -13.12 -8.17
N LYS A 7 -19.05 -12.49 -7.06
CA LYS A 7 -17.68 -12.00 -6.86
C LYS A 7 -16.71 -13.11 -7.24
N SER A 8 -15.78 -12.78 -8.13
CA SER A 8 -14.75 -13.71 -8.58
C SER A 8 -13.92 -14.20 -7.39
N ALA A 9 -13.36 -15.40 -7.49
CA ALA A 9 -12.49 -15.96 -6.43
C ALA A 9 -11.35 -14.98 -6.05
N LYS A 10 -10.90 -14.18 -7.02
CA LYS A 10 -9.91 -13.12 -6.81
C LYS A 10 -10.41 -12.00 -5.89
N GLU A 11 -11.64 -11.51 -6.09
CA GLU A 11 -12.23 -10.47 -5.25
C GLU A 11 -12.41 -10.94 -3.80
N ARG A 12 -12.82 -12.20 -3.61
CA ARG A 12 -12.96 -12.80 -2.27
C ARG A 12 -11.60 -12.96 -1.57
N TYR A 13 -10.54 -13.27 -2.32
CA TYR A 13 -9.19 -13.38 -1.77
C TYR A 13 -8.60 -12.02 -1.40
N ASP A 14 -8.79 -11.02 -2.28
CA ASP A 14 -8.32 -9.65 -2.06
C ASP A 14 -9.02 -9.03 -0.86
N GLU A 15 -10.33 -9.24 -0.68
CA GLU A 15 -11.09 -8.77 0.49
C GLU A 15 -10.58 -9.37 1.81
N ARG A 16 -10.12 -10.62 1.80
CA ARG A 16 -9.62 -11.30 3.00
C ARG A 16 -8.17 -10.95 3.33
N THR A 17 -7.36 -10.60 2.33
CA THR A 17 -5.90 -10.53 2.45
C THR A 17 -5.37 -9.10 2.36
N ALA A 18 -6.12 -8.17 1.75
CA ALA A 18 -5.68 -6.82 1.50
C ALA A 18 -6.56 -5.79 2.21
N ARG A 19 -5.92 -4.93 3.02
CA ARG A 19 -6.53 -3.72 3.54
C ARG A 19 -6.14 -2.53 2.65
N ARG A 20 -7.13 -1.79 2.16
CA ARG A 20 -6.89 -0.53 1.45
C ARG A 20 -6.62 0.59 2.45
N VAL A 21 -5.56 1.34 2.21
CA VAL A 21 -5.21 2.55 2.96
C VAL A 21 -5.22 3.70 1.96
N CYS A 22 -6.06 4.70 2.20
CA CYS A 22 -6.11 5.91 1.38
C CYS A 22 -5.23 6.98 2.00
N LEU A 23 -4.38 7.61 1.20
CA LEU A 23 -3.55 8.76 1.59
C LEU A 23 -3.92 9.94 0.71
N LYS A 24 -4.25 11.08 1.31
CA LYS A 24 -4.49 12.33 0.59
C LYS A 24 -3.15 13.00 0.35
N LEU A 25 -2.79 13.18 -0.91
CA LEU A 25 -1.66 14.00 -1.35
C LEU A 25 -2.19 15.23 -2.06
N ASN A 26 -1.70 16.41 -1.69
CA ASN A 26 -2.07 17.66 -2.30
C ASN A 26 -1.16 17.92 -3.50
N LYS A 27 -1.77 18.23 -4.65
CA LYS A 27 -1.07 18.46 -5.92
C LYS A 27 -0.04 19.59 -5.87
N ASN A 28 -0.18 20.54 -4.94
CA ASN A 28 0.71 21.69 -4.83
C ASN A 28 1.84 21.45 -3.81
N THR A 29 1.51 20.93 -2.62
CA THR A 29 2.50 20.78 -1.54
C THR A 29 3.23 19.44 -1.59
N ASP A 30 2.62 18.41 -2.18
CA ASP A 30 3.17 17.05 -2.30
C ASP A 30 3.48 16.71 -3.77
N ALA A 31 3.74 17.72 -4.60
CA ALA A 31 3.96 17.58 -6.03
C ALA A 31 5.16 16.67 -6.35
N ASP A 32 6.22 16.79 -5.56
CA ASP A 32 7.43 15.96 -5.62
C ASP A 32 7.16 14.50 -5.26
N ILE A 33 6.37 14.25 -4.21
CA ILE A 33 5.93 12.90 -3.81
C ILE A 33 5.10 12.27 -4.92
N LEU A 34 4.14 13.01 -5.49
CA LEU A 34 3.32 12.56 -6.61
C LEU A 34 4.18 12.22 -7.83
N GLN A 35 5.11 13.09 -8.22
CA GLN A 35 6.03 12.86 -9.32
C GLN A 35 6.90 11.61 -9.08
N LYS A 36 7.37 11.39 -7.85
CA LYS A 36 8.13 10.19 -7.50
C LYS A 36 7.28 8.93 -7.63
N LEU A 37 6.03 8.96 -7.15
CA LEU A 37 5.09 7.85 -7.25
C LEU A 37 4.72 7.52 -8.70
N GLU A 38 4.61 8.53 -9.57
CA GLU A 38 4.37 8.35 -11.00
C GLU A 38 5.59 7.78 -11.74
N SER A 39 6.81 8.12 -11.29
CA SER A 39 8.05 7.66 -11.91
C SER A 39 8.38 6.18 -11.68
N VAL A 40 7.79 5.55 -10.66
CA VAL A 40 8.10 4.17 -10.27
C VAL A 40 7.18 3.16 -10.95
N SER A 41 7.72 2.00 -11.33
CA SER A 41 6.95 0.94 -11.99
C SER A 41 5.80 0.37 -11.14
N SER A 42 5.92 0.45 -9.80
CA SER A 42 4.87 0.04 -8.88
C SER A 42 4.83 0.93 -7.64
N MET A 43 3.84 1.81 -7.55
CA MET A 43 3.59 2.65 -6.37
C MET A 43 3.47 1.82 -5.09
N GLN A 44 2.68 0.73 -5.14
CA GLN A 44 2.50 -0.15 -3.97
C GLN A 44 3.80 -0.83 -3.55
N GLY A 45 4.60 -1.30 -4.51
CA GLY A 45 5.89 -1.93 -4.21
C GLY A 45 6.88 -0.94 -3.61
N TYR A 46 6.94 0.26 -4.16
CA TYR A 46 7.81 1.34 -3.68
C TYR A 46 7.46 1.73 -2.24
N ILE A 47 6.19 2.04 -1.97
CA ILE A 47 5.72 2.42 -0.63
C ILE A 47 5.97 1.29 0.39
N LYS A 48 5.69 0.03 0.03
CA LYS A 48 5.97 -1.12 0.92
C LYS A 48 7.45 -1.26 1.25
N THR A 49 8.33 -0.97 0.29
CA THR A 49 9.78 -1.07 0.51
C THR A 49 10.25 0.00 1.49
N LEU A 50 9.78 1.25 1.33
CA LEU A 50 10.09 2.34 2.25
C LEU A 50 9.59 2.04 3.67
N ILE A 51 8.34 1.60 3.82
CA ILE A 51 7.78 1.26 5.14
C ILE A 51 8.55 0.10 5.79
N ARG A 52 8.94 -0.93 5.02
CA ARG A 52 9.74 -2.04 5.57
C ARG A 52 11.14 -1.62 5.99
N ALA A 53 11.77 -0.74 5.21
CA ALA A 53 13.07 -0.18 5.56
C ALA A 53 12.98 0.67 6.83
N ASP A 54 11.92 1.49 6.95
CA ASP A 54 11.66 2.29 8.15
C ASP A 54 11.40 1.41 9.37
N ILE A 55 10.55 0.38 9.25
CA ILE A 55 10.34 -0.60 10.32
C ILE A 55 11.68 -1.22 10.73
N ALA A 56 12.48 -1.70 9.77
CA ALA A 56 13.77 -2.32 10.05
C ALA A 56 14.76 -1.38 10.77
N ALA A 57 14.77 -0.09 10.39
CA ALA A 57 15.61 0.92 11.02
C ALA A 57 15.11 1.32 12.41
N ASN A 58 13.79 1.32 12.62
CA ASN A 58 13.13 1.76 13.84
C ASN A 58 12.67 0.60 14.73
N VAL A 59 13.05 -0.66 14.46
CA VAL A 59 12.78 -1.75 15.40
C VAL A 59 13.56 -1.46 16.67
N PRO A 60 12.91 -1.21 17.83
CA PRO A 60 13.63 -1.29 19.09
C PRO A 60 14.08 -2.75 19.22
N VAL A 61 15.39 -2.96 19.19
CA VAL A 61 16.00 -4.27 19.45
C VAL A 61 15.38 -4.76 20.75
N ARG A 62 14.45 -5.71 20.68
CA ARG A 62 14.01 -6.39 21.90
C ARG A 62 15.23 -7.18 22.38
N PRO A 63 15.69 -6.99 23.63
CA PRO A 63 16.68 -7.90 24.18
C PRO A 63 16.09 -9.31 24.05
N ALA A 64 16.87 -10.23 23.48
CA ALA A 64 16.48 -11.62 23.37
C ALA A 64 16.20 -12.18 24.77
N ASP A 65 15.00 -12.71 24.99
CA ASP A 65 14.70 -13.60 26.12
C ASP A 65 15.39 -14.95 25.92
#